data_AF-A0A2T4V3Z8-F1
#
_entry.id   AF-A0A2T4V3Z8-F1
#
_cell.length_a   1.000
_cell.length_b   1.000
_cell.length_c   1.000
_cell.angle_alpha   90.00
_cell.angle_beta   90.00
_cell.angle_gamma   90.00
#
_symmetry.space_group_name_H-M   'P 1'
#
loop_
_entity.id
_entity.type
_entity.pdbx_description
1 polymer ?
#
loop_
_entity_poly.entity_id
_entity_poly.type
_entity_poly.pdbx_seq_one_letter_code
_entity_poly.pdbx_strand_id
1 'polypeptide(L)'
;MSQPRLVLFLADIEGNLAALRQTLSRACETANVPMPEVRWVESATALADAGWRVAELKLTPSGGKAVPEDHLDALVRAVARDFRDQSVGLYTDKAGSYGRASLSEPGRPSRSLEGEYIDVVRQTARWLGVEAPVLGRLLDGGATARNLLAAAVDFGGDEPHSPAPAGKGRRQDHPPAPPPEPDEDDRFVEAKLGEARRLMEQYLSSRK
;
A
#
# COMPACT_ATOMS: atom_id res chain seq x y z
N MET A 1 -17.01 17.32 -3.13
CA MET A 1 -15.68 17.42 -3.79
C MET A 1 -14.67 16.86 -2.81
N SER A 2 -13.94 15.81 -3.20
CA SER A 2 -12.91 15.23 -2.32
C SER A 2 -11.72 16.17 -2.29
N GLN A 3 -11.35 16.69 -1.11
CA GLN A 3 -10.15 17.52 -0.96
C GLN A 3 -8.91 16.62 -0.93
N PRO A 4 -7.75 17.11 -1.41
CA PRO A 4 -6.49 16.41 -1.23
C PRO A 4 -6.19 16.26 0.27
N ARG A 5 -5.62 15.10 0.64
CA ARG A 5 -5.32 14.76 2.04
C ARG A 5 -3.85 14.41 2.18
N LEU A 6 -3.24 14.90 3.25
CA LEU A 6 -1.91 14.52 3.68
C LEU A 6 -2.01 13.87 5.08
N VAL A 7 -1.53 12.65 5.19
CA VAL A 7 -1.58 11.85 6.42
C VAL A 7 -0.17 11.38 6.76
N LEU A 8 0.20 11.46 8.03
CA LEU A 8 1.42 10.89 8.58
C LEU A 8 1.09 9.75 9.53
N PHE A 9 1.83 8.66 9.42
CA PHE A 9 1.80 7.51 10.31
C PHE A 9 3.13 7.45 11.04
N LEU A 10 3.08 7.36 12.37
CA LEU A 10 4.25 7.23 13.23
C LEU A 10 4.15 5.91 13.97
N ALA A 11 5.21 5.11 13.92
CA ALA A 11 5.34 3.93 14.77
C ALA A 11 5.33 4.37 16.25
N ASP A 12 4.69 3.58 17.10
CA ASP A 12 4.23 3.89 18.46
C ASP A 12 5.19 4.71 19.33
N ILE A 13 5.05 6.03 19.23
CA ILE A 13 5.66 6.98 20.14
C ILE A 13 4.54 7.58 20.95
N GLU A 14 4.76 7.65 22.26
CA GLU A 14 3.98 8.44 23.22
C GLU A 14 3.72 9.83 22.61
N GLY A 15 2.56 9.95 21.95
CA GLY A 15 2.36 10.90 20.87
C GLY A 15 2.29 12.32 21.37
N ASN A 16 3.44 12.99 21.44
CA ASN A 16 3.49 14.40 21.76
C ASN A 16 3.21 15.23 20.51
N LEU A 17 1.97 15.73 20.40
CA LEU A 17 1.55 16.59 19.29
C LEU A 17 2.42 17.85 19.19
N ALA A 18 2.89 18.39 20.32
CA ALA A 18 3.74 19.58 20.33
C ALA A 18 5.12 19.27 19.74
N ALA A 19 5.69 18.09 20.05
CA ALA A 19 6.94 17.64 19.44
C ALA A 19 6.77 17.46 17.92
N LEU A 20 5.67 16.84 17.47
CA LEU A 20 5.39 16.66 16.05
C LEU A 20 5.28 18.00 15.32
N ARG A 21 4.55 18.97 15.90
CA ARG A 21 4.43 20.32 15.37
C ARG A 21 5.77 21.04 15.31
N GLN A 22 6.63 20.87 16.31
CA GLN A 22 7.96 21.47 16.32
C GLN A 22 8.86 20.88 15.22
N THR A 23 8.87 19.55 15.06
CA THR A 23 9.60 18.88 13.98
C THR A 23 9.12 19.34 12.60
N LEU A 24 7.80 19.37 12.40
CA LEU A 24 7.21 19.82 11.14
C LEU A 24 7.47 21.30 10.87
N SER A 25 7.44 22.18 11.89
CA SER A 25 7.79 23.60 11.73
C SER A 25 9.20 23.76 11.17
N ARG A 26 10.19 23.09 11.77
CA ARG A 26 11.59 23.14 11.31
C ARG A 26 11.75 22.58 9.89
N ALA A 27 11.06 21.49 9.59
CA ALA A 27 11.11 20.87 8.26
C ALA A 27 10.45 21.77 7.20
N CYS A 28 9.31 22.38 7.52
CA CYS A 28 8.60 23.33 6.66
C CYS A 28 9.41 24.61 6.41
N GLU A 29 10.05 25.16 7.45
CA GLU A 29 10.95 26.31 7.34
C GLU A 29 12.14 25.99 6.41
N THR A 30 12.74 24.81 6.57
CA THR A 30 13.86 24.36 5.72
C THR A 30 13.43 24.18 4.26
N ALA A 31 12.21 23.69 4.03
CA ALA A 31 11.64 23.50 2.70
C ALA A 31 10.98 24.78 2.13
N ASN A 32 10.94 25.87 2.88
CA ASN A 32 10.25 27.12 2.52
C ASN A 32 8.76 26.91 2.14
N VAL A 33 8.08 26.03 2.88
CA VAL A 33 6.65 25.72 2.70
C VAL A 33 5.82 26.20 3.90
N PRO A 34 4.52 26.53 3.72
CA PRO A 34 3.66 26.91 4.83
C PRO A 34 3.44 25.73 5.80
N MET A 35 3.39 26.02 7.10
CA MET A 35 3.10 25.02 8.13
C MET A 35 1.63 24.57 8.05
N PRO A 36 1.36 23.27 7.82
CA PRO A 36 0.00 22.75 7.81
C PRO A 36 -0.60 22.63 9.22
N GLU A 37 -1.93 22.62 9.32
CA GLU A 37 -2.60 22.33 10.59
C GLU A 37 -2.55 20.83 10.89
N VAL A 38 -1.96 20.46 12.03
CA VAL A 38 -1.76 19.05 12.43
C VAL A 38 -2.75 18.65 13.53
N ARG A 39 -3.44 17.52 13.33
CA ARG A 39 -4.37 16.92 14.29
C ARG A 39 -4.20 15.40 14.33
N TRP A 40 -4.33 14.79 15.52
CA TRP A 40 -4.38 13.34 15.64
C TRP A 40 -5.73 12.79 15.17
N VAL A 41 -5.72 11.62 14.54
CA VAL A 41 -6.92 10.89 14.13
C VAL A 41 -7.23 9.82 15.17
N GLU A 42 -8.27 10.03 15.96
CA GLU A 42 -8.64 9.13 17.07
C GLU A 42 -9.42 7.88 16.63
N SER A 43 -10.01 7.89 15.43
CA SER A 43 -10.89 6.83 14.92
C SER A 43 -10.17 5.65 14.23
N ALA A 44 -8.83 5.63 14.27
CA ALA A 44 -8.01 4.70 13.51
C ALA A 44 -7.61 3.45 14.32
N THR A 45 -8.59 2.75 14.93
CA THR A 45 -8.32 1.64 15.86
C THR A 45 -7.46 0.52 15.26
N ALA A 46 -7.78 0.04 14.06
CA ALA A 46 -7.00 -1.01 13.41
C ALA A 46 -5.54 -0.59 13.09
N LEU A 47 -5.27 0.71 12.91
CA LEU A 47 -3.91 1.23 12.73
C LEU A 47 -3.20 1.33 14.08
N ALA A 48 -3.91 1.75 15.13
CA ALA A 48 -3.38 1.74 16.49
C ALA A 48 -3.04 0.32 16.97
N ASP A 49 -3.87 -0.68 16.67
CA ASP A 49 -3.61 -2.09 16.95
C ASP A 49 -2.37 -2.62 16.22
N ALA A 50 -2.08 -2.06 15.03
CA ALA A 50 -0.86 -2.32 14.26
C ALA A 50 0.35 -1.48 14.72
N GLY A 51 0.23 -0.72 15.82
CA GLY A 51 1.31 0.09 16.38
C GLY A 51 1.51 1.46 15.72
N TRP A 52 0.52 1.97 14.98
CA TRP A 52 0.61 3.25 14.28
C TRP A 52 -0.26 4.33 14.89
N ARG A 53 0.33 5.51 15.11
CA ARG A 53 -0.40 6.75 15.37
C ARG A 53 -0.55 7.55 14.10
N VAL A 54 -1.76 8.08 13.89
CA VAL A 54 -2.14 8.74 12.63
C VAL A 54 -2.35 10.23 12.87
N ALA A 55 -1.57 11.07 12.19
CA ALA A 55 -1.76 12.51 12.17
C ALA A 55 -2.26 12.96 10.79
N GLU A 56 -3.34 13.75 10.77
CA GLU A 56 -3.82 14.43 9.56
C GLU A 56 -3.24 15.85 9.49
N LEU A 57 -2.72 16.19 8.32
CA LEU A 57 -2.18 17.50 7.98
C LEU A 57 -3.17 18.17 7.02
N LYS A 58 -3.86 19.21 7.47
CA LYS A 58 -4.70 20.00 6.59
C LYS A 58 -3.84 20.90 5.72
N LEU A 59 -3.94 20.67 4.42
CA LEU A 59 -3.29 21.47 3.40
C LEU A 59 -4.08 22.76 3.21
N THR A 60 -3.43 23.89 3.43
CA THR A 60 -3.99 25.20 3.09
C THR A 60 -3.67 25.46 1.62
N PRO A 61 -4.65 25.77 0.76
CA PRO A 61 -4.38 26.04 -0.64
C PRO A 61 -3.44 27.25 -0.74
N SER A 62 -2.20 27.00 -1.16
CA SER A 62 -1.23 28.05 -1.39
C SER A 62 -1.43 28.57 -2.81
N GLY A 63 -1.86 29.82 -2.95
CA GLY A 63 -1.96 30.50 -4.24
C GLY A 63 -0.59 30.76 -4.87
N GLY A 64 0.11 29.70 -5.30
CA GLY A 64 1.40 29.75 -6.00
C GLY A 64 2.67 29.61 -5.14
N LYS A 65 2.57 29.18 -3.87
CA LYS A 65 3.76 28.80 -3.06
C LYS A 65 3.94 27.29 -3.06
N ALA A 66 5.20 26.84 -2.92
CA ALA A 66 5.55 25.45 -2.70
C ALA A 66 4.65 24.83 -1.62
N VAL A 67 4.09 23.68 -1.93
CA VAL A 67 3.12 22.97 -1.08
C VAL A 67 3.84 21.90 -0.25
N PRO A 68 3.38 21.62 0.98
CA PRO A 68 3.99 20.58 1.81
C PRO A 68 4.06 19.20 1.14
N GLU A 69 3.12 18.88 0.25
CA GLU A 69 3.08 17.61 -0.49
C GLU A 69 4.29 17.40 -1.42
N ASP A 70 4.85 18.46 -2.02
CA ASP A 70 6.04 18.37 -2.88
C ASP A 70 7.27 17.90 -2.09
N HIS A 71 7.30 18.24 -0.80
CA HIS A 71 8.38 17.96 0.14
C HIS A 71 8.08 16.80 1.08
N LEU A 72 7.14 15.92 0.72
CA LEU A 72 6.73 14.77 1.54
C LEU A 72 7.91 13.96 2.08
N ASP A 73 8.88 13.64 1.22
CA ASP A 73 10.06 12.86 1.61
C ASP A 73 10.91 13.55 2.69
N ALA A 74 11.07 14.88 2.58
CA ALA A 74 11.82 15.67 3.55
C ALA A 74 11.08 15.74 4.89
N LEU A 75 9.76 15.93 4.86
CA LEU A 75 8.91 15.97 6.06
C LEU A 75 8.93 14.62 6.78
N VAL A 76 8.69 13.52 6.06
CA VAL A 76 8.67 12.16 6.62
C VAL A 76 10.05 11.81 7.19
N ARG A 77 11.13 12.14 6.48
CA ARG A 77 12.50 11.92 6.97
C ARG A 77 12.82 12.72 8.22
N ALA A 78 12.39 13.99 8.30
CA ALA A 78 12.58 14.82 9.48
C ALA A 78 11.85 14.21 10.69
N VAL A 79 10.61 13.75 10.49
CA VAL A 79 9.83 13.05 11.51
C VAL A 79 10.57 11.78 11.94
N ALA A 80 10.93 10.87 11.04
CA ALA A 80 11.64 9.64 11.40
C ALA A 80 12.93 9.91 12.20
N ARG A 81 13.67 10.96 11.83
CA ARG A 81 14.92 11.32 12.51
C ARG A 81 14.70 11.84 13.93
N ASP A 82 13.76 12.76 14.12
CA ASP A 82 13.50 13.39 15.42
C ASP A 82 12.85 12.41 16.40
N PHE A 83 11.93 11.60 15.88
CA PHE A 83 11.19 10.60 16.63
C PHE A 83 11.97 9.28 16.80
N ARG A 84 13.08 9.11 16.07
CA ARG A 84 13.94 7.91 16.09
C ARG A 84 13.19 6.60 15.83
N ASP A 85 12.14 6.68 15.03
CA ASP A 85 11.33 5.53 14.65
C ASP A 85 10.82 5.65 13.21
N GLN A 86 10.18 4.61 12.72
CA GLN A 86 9.60 4.54 11.39
C GLN A 86 8.46 5.54 11.24
N SER A 87 8.46 6.26 10.12
CA SER A 87 7.38 7.15 9.73
C SER A 87 6.98 6.93 8.27
N VAL A 88 5.69 7.00 8.00
CA VAL A 88 5.12 6.95 6.65
C VAL A 88 4.32 8.22 6.42
N GLY A 89 4.51 8.86 5.27
CA GLY A 89 3.65 9.93 4.80
C GLY A 89 2.89 9.50 3.57
N LEU A 90 1.64 9.91 3.48
CA LEU A 90 0.74 9.61 2.38
C LEU A 90 0.01 10.88 1.97
N TYR A 91 0.25 11.31 0.73
CA TYR A 91 -0.53 12.31 0.03
C TYR A 91 -1.48 11.63 -0.95
N THR A 92 -2.75 12.05 -0.96
CA THR A 92 -3.72 11.56 -1.93
C THR A 92 -4.57 12.69 -2.48
N ASP A 93 -4.67 12.76 -3.80
CA ASP A 93 -5.65 13.57 -4.52
C ASP A 93 -6.58 12.65 -5.32
N LYS A 94 -7.78 12.45 -4.78
CA LYS A 94 -8.81 11.64 -5.43
C LYS A 94 -9.38 12.28 -6.69
N ALA A 95 -9.40 13.61 -6.77
CA ALA A 95 -9.91 14.30 -7.96
C ALA A 95 -8.97 14.09 -9.16
N GLY A 96 -7.65 14.10 -8.90
CA GLY A 96 -6.62 13.79 -9.88
C GLY A 96 -6.28 12.30 -10.04
N SER A 97 -6.96 11.40 -9.32
CA SER A 97 -6.62 9.96 -9.25
C SER A 97 -5.14 9.68 -8.95
N TYR A 98 -4.54 10.54 -8.12
CA TYR A 98 -3.10 10.58 -7.89
C TYR A 98 -2.77 10.38 -6.41
N GLY A 99 -1.62 9.77 -6.13
CA GLY A 99 -1.09 9.64 -4.80
C GLY A 99 0.43 9.68 -4.78
N ARG A 100 0.97 10.03 -3.62
CA ARG A 100 2.40 9.91 -3.31
C ARG A 100 2.55 9.41 -1.89
N ALA A 101 3.43 8.45 -1.69
CA ALA A 101 3.77 7.92 -0.38
C ALA A 101 5.27 7.92 -0.16
N SER A 102 5.68 8.12 1.08
CA SER A 102 7.08 8.09 1.50
C SER A 102 7.19 7.34 2.80
N LEU A 103 8.16 6.44 2.90
CA LEU A 103 8.51 5.68 4.09
C LEU A 103 9.95 6.00 4.46
N SER A 104 10.17 6.46 5.69
CA SER A 104 11.50 6.70 6.24
C SER A 104 11.71 5.92 7.53
N GLU A 105 12.90 5.37 7.67
CA GLU A 105 13.39 4.73 8.88
C GLU A 105 14.67 5.45 9.34
N PRO A 106 14.95 5.54 10.64
CA PRO A 106 16.20 6.12 11.13
C PRO A 106 17.41 5.35 10.57
N GLY A 107 18.35 6.06 9.97
CA GLY A 107 19.59 5.48 9.44
C GLY A 107 19.45 4.71 8.12
N ARG A 108 18.28 4.71 7.48
CA ARG A 108 18.07 4.13 6.15
C ARG A 108 17.62 5.19 5.13
N PRO A 109 17.91 4.99 3.83
CA PRO A 109 17.36 5.87 2.81
C PRO A 109 15.83 5.74 2.77
N SER A 110 15.16 6.86 2.51
CA SER A 110 13.70 6.88 2.35
C SER A 110 13.29 6.13 1.09
N ARG A 111 12.15 5.45 1.15
CA ARG A 111 11.50 4.78 0.02
C ARG A 111 10.28 5.61 -0.37
N SER A 112 10.14 5.94 -1.64
CA SER A 112 9.04 6.77 -2.13
C SER A 112 8.34 6.10 -3.29
N LEU A 113 7.03 6.28 -3.38
CA LEU A 113 6.19 5.81 -4.48
C LEU A 113 5.28 6.96 -4.90
N GLU A 114 5.11 7.14 -6.20
CA GLU A 114 4.21 8.11 -6.81
C GLU A 114 3.47 7.44 -7.95
N GLY A 115 2.19 7.77 -8.15
CA GLY A 115 1.41 7.23 -9.25
C GLY A 115 -0.08 7.24 -8.99
N GLU A 116 -0.76 6.19 -9.45
CA GLU A 116 -2.21 6.08 -9.28
C GLU A 116 -2.60 5.93 -7.81
N TYR A 117 -3.69 6.61 -7.45
CA TYR A 117 -4.23 6.63 -6.09
C TYR A 117 -4.38 5.22 -5.49
N ILE A 118 -4.92 4.26 -6.25
CA ILE A 118 -5.19 2.90 -5.76
C ILE A 118 -3.88 2.14 -5.46
N ASP A 119 -2.89 2.25 -6.34
CA ASP A 119 -1.60 1.56 -6.17
C ASP A 119 -0.81 2.13 -5.01
N VAL A 120 -0.81 3.45 -4.87
CA VAL A 120 -0.17 4.13 -3.75
C VAL A 120 -0.82 3.74 -2.42
N VAL A 121 -2.15 3.66 -2.36
CA VAL A 121 -2.88 3.20 -1.17
C VAL A 121 -2.55 1.75 -0.85
N ARG A 122 -2.53 0.85 -1.86
CA ARG A 122 -2.16 -0.56 -1.66
C ARG A 122 -0.74 -0.72 -1.14
N GLN A 123 0.22 -0.02 -1.75
CA GLN A 123 1.61 -0.09 -1.33
C GLN A 123 1.82 0.49 0.07
N THR A 124 1.14 1.59 0.39
CA THR A 124 1.20 2.21 1.73
C THR A 124 0.64 1.26 2.78
N ALA A 125 -0.48 0.59 2.50
CA ALA A 125 -1.04 -0.42 3.39
C ALA A 125 -0.06 -1.57 3.67
N ARG A 126 0.67 -2.03 2.63
CA ARG A 126 1.75 -3.04 2.79
C ARG A 126 2.89 -2.55 3.68
N TRP A 127 3.29 -1.28 3.56
CA TRP A 127 4.32 -0.71 4.44
C TRP A 127 3.88 -0.61 5.89
N LEU A 128 2.60 -0.29 6.12
CA LEU A 128 2.00 -0.20 7.45
C LEU A 128 1.66 -1.58 8.05
N GLY A 129 1.72 -2.66 7.26
CA GLY A 129 1.33 -3.99 7.71
C GLY A 129 -0.17 -4.14 7.97
N VAL A 130 -1.00 -3.38 7.25
CA VAL A 130 -2.47 -3.42 7.37
C VAL A 130 -3.14 -3.71 6.03
N GLU A 131 -4.40 -4.12 6.11
CA GLU A 131 -5.23 -4.34 4.92
C GLU A 131 -5.55 -3.03 4.18
N ALA A 132 -5.41 -3.01 2.86
CA ALA A 132 -5.67 -1.80 2.05
C ALA A 132 -7.08 -1.20 2.24
N PRO A 133 -8.15 -2.00 2.44
CA PRO A 133 -9.48 -1.49 2.81
C PRO A 133 -9.55 -0.75 4.16
N VAL A 134 -8.63 -0.99 5.10
CA VAL A 134 -8.54 -0.21 6.36
C VAL A 134 -8.08 1.21 6.03
N LEU A 135 -7.04 1.34 5.23
CA LEU A 135 -6.52 2.63 4.79
C LEU A 135 -7.53 3.37 3.90
N GLY A 136 -8.23 2.66 2.99
CA GLY A 136 -9.30 3.25 2.19
C GLY A 136 -10.43 3.85 3.04
N ARG A 137 -10.84 3.17 4.12
CA ARG A 137 -11.85 3.70 5.07
C ARG A 137 -11.38 4.97 5.77
N LEU A 138 -10.11 5.02 6.18
CA LEU A 138 -9.51 6.21 6.77
C LEU A 138 -9.54 7.41 5.81
N LEU A 139 -9.26 7.17 4.52
CA LEU A 139 -9.06 8.22 3.51
C LEU A 139 -10.36 8.81 2.95
N ASP A 140 -11.42 8.02 2.79
CA ASP A 140 -12.65 8.53 2.15
C ASP A 140 -13.96 8.00 2.74
N GLY A 141 -13.92 7.46 3.96
CA GLY A 141 -15.11 6.93 4.62
C GLY A 141 -15.61 5.62 4.02
N GLY A 142 -14.86 5.00 3.10
CA GLY A 142 -15.07 3.62 2.67
C GLY A 142 -15.44 3.42 1.20
N ALA A 143 -15.51 4.47 0.37
CA ALA A 143 -15.74 4.29 -1.07
C ALA A 143 -14.50 3.65 -1.74
N THR A 144 -13.30 4.10 -1.39
CA THR A 144 -12.03 3.45 -1.80
C THR A 144 -11.95 2.04 -1.26
N ALA A 145 -12.37 1.80 -0.03
CA ALA A 145 -12.37 0.45 0.54
C ALA A 145 -13.27 -0.51 -0.24
N ARG A 146 -14.46 -0.06 -0.67
CA ARG A 146 -15.35 -0.86 -1.53
C ARG A 146 -14.71 -1.16 -2.88
N ASN A 147 -14.09 -0.17 -3.52
CA ASN A 147 -13.41 -0.39 -4.81
C ASN A 147 -12.22 -1.34 -4.68
N LEU A 148 -11.44 -1.23 -3.60
CA LEU A 148 -10.33 -2.15 -3.32
C LEU A 148 -10.82 -3.57 -3.05
N LEU A 149 -11.92 -3.73 -2.32
CA LEU A 149 -12.55 -5.02 -2.07
C LEU A 149 -13.13 -5.62 -3.36
N ALA A 150 -13.82 -4.83 -4.18
CA ALA A 150 -14.35 -5.27 -5.47
C ALA A 150 -13.22 -5.74 -6.39
N ALA A 151 -12.15 -4.95 -6.51
CA ALA A 151 -10.97 -5.35 -7.28
C ALA A 151 -10.27 -6.60 -6.70
N ALA A 152 -10.31 -6.82 -5.38
CA ALA A 152 -9.78 -8.06 -4.79
C ALA A 152 -10.66 -9.28 -5.10
N VAL A 153 -11.98 -9.09 -5.22
CA VAL A 153 -12.93 -10.14 -5.64
C VAL A 153 -12.80 -10.46 -7.13
N ASP A 154 -12.57 -9.46 -7.98
CA ASP A 154 -12.35 -9.67 -9.42
C ASP A 154 -11.04 -10.45 -9.70
N PHE A 155 -10.02 -10.32 -8.85
CA PHE A 155 -8.82 -11.16 -8.88
C PHE A 155 -8.98 -12.51 -8.14
N GLY A 156 -10.09 -12.71 -7.42
CA GLY A 156 -10.45 -13.97 -6.75
C GLY A 156 -11.35 -14.88 -7.60
N GLY A 157 -11.56 -14.54 -8.88
CA GLY A 157 -12.39 -15.30 -9.82
C GLY A 157 -11.65 -16.38 -10.62
N ASP A 158 -10.32 -16.44 -10.54
CA ASP A 158 -9.48 -17.45 -11.21
C ASP A 158 -8.81 -18.38 -10.19
N GLU A 159 -9.63 -18.99 -9.33
CA GLU A 159 -9.29 -20.28 -8.72
C GLU A 159 -10.31 -21.34 -9.18
N PRO A 160 -9.84 -22.53 -9.59
CA PRO A 160 -10.66 -23.55 -10.23
C PRO A 160 -11.70 -24.10 -9.25
N HIS A 161 -12.94 -24.15 -9.73
CA HIS A 161 -14.10 -24.67 -9.04
C HIS A 161 -13.89 -26.03 -8.36
N SER A 162 -14.04 -26.04 -7.04
CA SER A 162 -14.64 -27.15 -6.29
C SER A 162 -15.12 -26.68 -4.91
N PRO A 163 -16.21 -27.27 -4.37
CA PRO A 163 -17.54 -26.73 -4.58
C PRO A 163 -18.19 -26.21 -3.29
N ALA A 164 -19.12 -25.26 -3.46
CA ALA A 164 -19.98 -24.77 -2.41
C ALA A 164 -20.89 -25.89 -1.84
N PRO A 165 -21.19 -25.89 -0.53
CA PRO A 165 -22.13 -26.84 0.04
C PRO A 165 -23.59 -26.42 -0.20
N ALA A 166 -24.35 -27.40 -0.65
CA ALA A 166 -25.76 -27.70 -0.35
C ALA A 166 -26.88 -26.79 -0.92
N GLY A 167 -27.48 -27.28 -2.02
CA GLY A 167 -28.75 -27.99 -1.87
C GLY A 167 -30.03 -27.23 -2.26
N LYS A 168 -30.55 -27.53 -3.46
CA LYS A 168 -31.82 -28.27 -3.63
C LYS A 168 -32.07 -28.64 -5.10
N GLY A 169 -31.90 -29.93 -5.39
CA GLY A 169 -32.75 -30.68 -6.32
C GLY A 169 -32.45 -30.59 -7.83
N ARG A 170 -31.70 -31.55 -8.35
CA ARG A 170 -32.18 -32.61 -9.28
C ARG A 170 -30.99 -33.41 -9.80
N ARG A 171 -31.13 -34.74 -9.75
CA ARG A 171 -30.17 -35.72 -10.26
C ARG A 171 -30.08 -35.62 -11.79
N GLN A 172 -28.86 -35.50 -12.33
CA GLN A 172 -28.52 -36.01 -13.65
C GLN A 172 -27.08 -36.52 -13.58
N ASP A 173 -26.94 -37.84 -13.69
CA ASP A 173 -25.66 -38.52 -13.85
C ASP A 173 -25.00 -38.05 -15.16
N HIS A 174 -23.83 -37.42 -15.06
CA HIS A 174 -22.93 -37.21 -16.19
C HIS A 174 -21.61 -37.92 -15.88
N PRO A 175 -21.04 -38.66 -16.84
CA PRO A 175 -19.74 -39.31 -16.66
C PRO A 175 -18.64 -38.24 -16.47
N PRO A 176 -17.55 -38.55 -15.74
CA PRO A 176 -16.49 -37.57 -15.46
C PRO A 176 -15.84 -37.11 -16.77
N ALA A 177 -15.70 -35.79 -16.91
CA ALA A 177 -15.03 -35.16 -18.03
C ALA A 177 -13.56 -35.63 -18.10
N PRO A 178 -13.01 -35.83 -19.32
CA PRO A 178 -11.60 -36.16 -19.49
C PRO A 178 -10.71 -35.03 -18.92
N PRO A 179 -9.49 -35.35 -18.48
CA PRO A 179 -8.58 -34.38 -17.89
C PRO A 179 -8.34 -33.21 -18.85
N PRO A 180 -8.27 -31.97 -18.34
CA PRO A 180 -8.07 -30.78 -19.15
C PRO A 180 -6.78 -30.91 -19.97
N GLU A 181 -6.84 -30.49 -21.23
CA GLU A 181 -5.66 -30.44 -22.08
C GLU A 181 -4.67 -29.41 -21.51
N PRO A 182 -3.35 -29.71 -21.52
CA PRO A 182 -2.33 -28.79 -21.03
C PRO A 182 -2.35 -27.51 -21.86
N ASP A 183 -2.47 -26.38 -21.17
CA ASP A 183 -2.53 -25.05 -21.76
C ASP A 183 -1.16 -24.60 -22.29
N GLU A 184 -1.10 -23.40 -22.87
CA GLU A 184 0.14 -22.88 -23.47
C GLU A 184 1.24 -22.65 -22.41
N ASP A 185 0.84 -22.33 -21.18
CA ASP A 185 1.76 -22.10 -20.07
C ASP A 185 2.34 -23.44 -19.56
N ASP A 186 1.52 -24.49 -19.45
CA ASP A 186 1.96 -25.85 -19.12
C ASP A 186 3.02 -26.35 -20.12
N ARG A 187 2.78 -26.12 -21.42
CA ARG A 187 3.74 -26.50 -22.48
C ARG A 187 5.04 -25.71 -22.39
N PHE A 188 4.96 -24.42 -22.06
CA PHE A 188 6.14 -23.59 -21.88
C PHE A 188 6.97 -24.02 -20.67
N VAL A 189 6.31 -24.35 -19.55
CA VAL A 189 6.96 -24.86 -18.34
C VAL A 189 7.61 -26.21 -18.60
N GLU A 190 6.94 -27.14 -19.27
CA GLU A 190 7.52 -28.44 -19.64
C GLU A 190 8.74 -28.27 -20.55
N ALA A 191 8.67 -27.38 -21.54
CA ALA A 191 9.81 -27.08 -22.41
C ALA A 191 11.01 -26.53 -21.62
N LYS A 192 10.77 -25.63 -20.66
CA LYS A 192 11.82 -25.06 -19.80
C LYS A 192 12.40 -26.07 -18.82
N LEU A 193 11.57 -26.94 -18.26
CA LEU A 193 12.03 -28.04 -17.40
C LEU A 193 12.87 -29.05 -18.18
N GLY A 194 12.52 -29.34 -19.44
CA GLY A 194 13.32 -30.18 -20.34
C GLY A 194 14.69 -29.57 -20.65
N GLU A 195 14.73 -28.28 -20.96
CA GLU A 195 15.96 -27.52 -21.20
C GLU A 195 16.88 -27.54 -19.97
N ALA A 196 16.31 -27.32 -18.78
CA ALA A 196 17.05 -27.35 -17.51
C ALA A 196 17.63 -28.74 -17.21
N ARG A 197 16.87 -29.82 -17.42
CA ARG A 197 17.37 -31.20 -17.23
C ARG A 197 18.55 -31.50 -18.15
N ARG A 198 18.47 -31.10 -19.42
CA ARG A 198 19.55 -31.32 -20.38
C ARG A 198 20.84 -30.59 -19.99
N LEU A 199 20.72 -29.36 -19.48
CA LEU A 199 21.87 -28.59 -18.97
C LEU A 199 22.49 -29.25 -17.72
N MET A 200 21.66 -29.79 -16.83
CA MET A 200 22.16 -30.53 -15.66
C MET A 200 22.89 -31.82 -16.05
N GLU A 201 22.36 -32.58 -16.99
CA GLU A 201 23.04 -33.78 -17.51
C GLU A 201 24.35 -33.45 -18.21
N GLN A 202 24.39 -32.38 -19.00
CA GLN A 202 25.63 -31.87 -19.59
C GLN A 202 26.66 -31.51 -18.52
N TYR A 203 26.25 -30.80 -17.47
CA TYR A 203 27.12 -30.43 -16.36
C TYR A 203 27.63 -31.64 -15.56
N LEU A 204 26.80 -32.67 -15.38
CA LEU A 204 27.21 -33.91 -14.72
C LEU A 204 28.16 -34.74 -15.59
N SER A 205 27.95 -34.74 -16.91
CA SER A 205 28.80 -35.47 -17.86
C SER A 205 30.16 -34.81 -18.12
N SER A 206 30.26 -33.49 -18.01
CA SER A 206 31.53 -32.74 -18.15
C SER A 206 32.41 -32.76 -16.89
N ARG A 207 31.92 -33.36 -15.80
CA ARG A 207 32.60 -33.43 -14.49
C ARG A 207 33.14 -34.84 -14.15
N LYS A 208 33.00 -35.80 -15.08
CA LYS A 208 33.65 -37.12 -15.08
C LYS A 208 34.78 -37.14 -16.09
#